data_AF-A0A1C3X9F5-F1
#
_entry.id   AF-A0A1C3X9F5-F1
#
_cell.length_a   1.000
_cell.length_b   1.000
_cell.length_c   1.000
_cell.angle_alpha   90.00
_cell.angle_beta   90.00
_cell.angle_gamma   90.00
#
_symmetry.space_group_name_H-M   'P 1'
#
loop_
_entity.id
_entity.type
_entity.pdbx_description
1 polymer ?
#
loop_
_entity_poly.entity_id
_entity_poly.type
_entity_poly.pdbx_seq_one_letter_code
_entity_poly.pdbx_strand_id
1 'polypeptide(L)' 'MTDDMMNVRSLVEKSADADLLREMIGFAAERLMELEVSSATGAGFGEKNPLRLAQRNGY' A
#
# COMPACT_ATOMS: atom_id res chain seq x y z
N MET A 1 9.65 -7.97 30.71
CA MET A 1 10.27 -7.68 29.39
C MET A 1 10.08 -8.81 28.39
N THR A 2 10.46 -10.06 28.68
CA THR A 2 10.25 -11.20 27.77
C THR A 2 8.77 -11.63 27.72
N ASP A 3 8.10 -11.66 28.87
CA ASP A 3 6.68 -12.03 28.97
C ASP A 3 5.75 -10.96 28.37
N ASP A 4 6.06 -9.68 28.58
CA ASP A 4 5.30 -8.57 27.96
C ASP A 4 5.41 -8.60 26.44
N MET A 5 6.61 -8.88 25.91
CA MET A 5 6.85 -9.01 24.47
C MET A 5 6.14 -10.22 23.87
N MET A 6 6.08 -11.35 24.59
CA MET A 6 5.33 -12.55 24.17
C MET A 6 3.82 -12.33 24.25
N ASN A 7 3.33 -11.58 25.24
CA ASN A 7 1.92 -11.28 25.41
C ASN A 7 1.43 -10.27 24.35
N VAL A 8 2.24 -9.26 24.01
CA VAL A 8 1.95 -8.33 22.91
C VAL A 8 1.94 -9.06 21.57
N ARG A 9 2.90 -9.96 21.30
CA ARG A 9 2.87 -10.80 20.09
C ARG A 9 1.65 -11.72 20.04
N SER A 10 1.30 -12.35 21.16
CA SER A 10 0.11 -13.21 21.24
C SER A 10 -1.20 -12.43 21.07
N LEU A 11 -1.27 -11.19 21.55
CA LEU A 11 -2.40 -10.28 21.33
C LEU A 11 -2.48 -9.86 19.85
N VAL A 12 -1.37 -9.50 19.23
CA VAL A 12 -1.28 -9.16 17.78
C VAL A 12 -1.65 -10.36 16.91
N GLU A 13 -1.21 -11.57 17.27
CA GLU A 13 -1.56 -12.81 16.56
C GLU A 13 -3.03 -13.22 16.76
N LYS A 14 -3.63 -12.90 17.92
CA LYS A 14 -5.06 -13.11 18.17
C LYS A 14 -5.96 -12.03 17.57
N SER A 15 -5.43 -10.84 17.30
CA SER A 15 -6.19 -9.66 16.85
C SER A 15 -5.88 -9.22 15.42
N ALA A 16 -5.00 -9.90 14.69
CA ALA A 16 -4.91 -9.74 13.24
C ALA A 16 -6.13 -10.40 12.62
N ASP A 17 -7.28 -9.76 12.85
CA ASP A 17 -8.55 -10.14 12.28
C ASP A 17 -8.38 -10.25 10.76
N ALA A 18 -9.00 -11.25 10.15
CA ALA A 18 -8.87 -11.47 8.71
C ALA A 18 -9.26 -10.20 7.93
N ASP A 19 -10.12 -9.38 8.51
CA ASP A 19 -10.53 -8.07 8.00
C ASP A 19 -9.39 -7.04 8.00
N LEU A 20 -8.59 -6.95 9.07
CA LEU A 20 -7.42 -6.07 9.11
C LEU A 20 -6.38 -6.47 8.06
N LEU A 21 -6.13 -7.77 7.89
CA LEU A 21 -5.25 -8.26 6.83
C LEU A 21 -5.80 -7.93 5.44
N ARG A 22 -7.13 -8.03 5.26
CA ARG A 22 -7.79 -7.69 4.00
C ARG A 22 -7.68 -6.20 3.68
N GLU A 23 -7.83 -5.33 4.66
CA GLU A 23 -7.61 -3.89 4.52
C GLU A 23 -6.15 -3.56 4.17
N MET A 24 -5.18 -4.18 4.87
CA MET A 24 -3.76 -3.98 4.59
C MET A 24 -3.38 -4.44 3.18
N ILE A 25 -3.93 -5.56 2.72
CA ILE A 25 -3.73 -6.05 1.36
C ILE A 25 -4.37 -5.10 0.34
N GLY A 26 -5.58 -4.59 0.60
CA GLY A 26 -6.23 -3.59 -0.25
C GLY A 26 -5.40 -2.32 -0.38
N PHE A 27 -4.94 -1.77 0.74
CA PHE A 27 -4.06 -0.62 0.77
C PHE A 27 -2.75 -0.86 0.00
N ALA A 28 -2.11 -2.00 0.23
CA ALA A 28 -0.88 -2.36 -0.48
C ALA A 28 -1.11 -2.50 -2.00
N ALA A 29 -2.23 -3.09 -2.42
CA ALA A 29 -2.59 -3.23 -3.83
C ALA A 29 -2.79 -1.88 -4.52
N GLU A 30 -3.48 -0.93 -3.88
CA GLU A 30 -3.65 0.43 -4.40
C GLU A 30 -2.29 1.12 -4.62
N ARG A 31 -1.37 0.98 -3.65
CA ARG A 31 -0.02 1.56 -3.76
C ARG A 31 0.81 0.93 -4.88
N LEU A 32 0.70 -0.39 -5.06
CA LEU A 32 1.37 -1.08 -6.17
C LEU A 32 0.84 -0.60 -7.52
N MET A 33 -0.48 -0.47 -7.67
CA MET A 33 -1.11 0.07 -8.88
C MET A 33 -0.65 1.52 -9.15
N GLU A 34 -0.51 2.34 -8.12
CA GLU A 34 -0.01 3.72 -8.28
C GLU A 34 1.42 3.75 -8.82
N LEU A 35 2.29 2.88 -8.31
CA LEU A 35 3.69 2.77 -8.73
C LEU A 35 3.79 2.31 -10.19
N GLU A 36 3.04 1.28 -10.56
CA GLU A 36 3.00 0.77 -11.94
C GLU A 36 2.57 1.86 -12.92
N VAL A 37 1.48 2.56 -12.62
CA VAL A 37 1.00 3.61 -13.53
C VAL A 37 1.95 4.79 -13.57
N SER A 38 2.55 5.19 -12.44
CA SER A 38 3.55 6.27 -12.45
C SER A 38 4.78 5.91 -13.30
N SER A 39 5.18 4.63 -13.29
CA SER A 39 6.22 4.11 -14.18
C SER A 39 5.79 4.16 -15.65
N ALA A 40 4.57 3.73 -15.97
CA ALA A 40 4.04 3.75 -17.32
C ALA A 40 3.85 5.18 -17.88
N THR A 41 3.42 6.13 -17.05
CA THR A 41 3.27 7.53 -17.44
C THR A 41 4.60 8.29 -17.43
N GLY A 42 5.66 7.73 -16.82
CA GLY A 42 6.96 8.39 -16.66
C GLY A 42 6.94 9.60 -15.73
N ALA A 43 5.90 9.73 -14.91
CA ALA A 43 5.70 10.85 -13.97
C ALA A 43 4.61 10.47 -12.96
N GLY A 44 4.73 10.94 -11.72
CA GLY A 44 3.75 10.72 -10.66
C GLY A 44 2.41 11.40 -10.91
N PHE A 45 1.42 11.07 -10.07
CA PHE A 45 0.09 11.71 -10.13
C PHE A 45 0.17 13.20 -9.84
N GLY A 46 -0.46 14.02 -10.69
CA GLY A 46 -0.46 15.49 -10.54
C GLY A 46 0.89 16.17 -10.79
N GLU A 47 1.98 15.41 -11.00
CA GLU A 47 3.30 15.96 -11.30
C GLU A 47 3.27 16.74 -12.63
N LYS A 48 3.96 17.87 -12.71
CA LYS A 48 4.13 18.61 -13.97
C LYS A 48 5.51 18.26 -14.53
N ASN A 49 5.56 17.26 -15.40
CA ASN A 49 6.79 16.81 -16.04
C ASN A 49 6.64 16.89 -17.57
N PRO A 50 7.49 17.67 -18.28
CA PRO A 50 7.45 17.79 -19.73
C PRO A 50 7.83 16.49 -20.46
N LEU A 51 8.48 15.55 -19.78
CA LEU A 51 8.85 14.23 -20.30
C LEU A 51 7.77 13.16 -20.05
N ARG A 52 6.60 13.53 -19.51
CA ARG A 52 5.49 12.60 -19.28
C ARG A 52 5.09 11.90 -20.60
N LEU A 53 4.96 10.59 -20.53
CA LEU A 53 4.69 9.72 -21.69
C LEU A 53 3.18 9.53 -21.96
N ALA A 54 2.36 9.49 -20.90
CA ALA A 54 0.92 9.31 -21.01
C ALA A 54 0.17 9.99 -19.85
N GLN A 55 -1.12 10.27 -20.02
CA GLN A 55 -1.99 10.82 -18.98
C GLN A 55 -2.87 9.72 -18.38
N ARG A 56 -3.12 9.80 -17.07
CA ARG A 56 -4.09 8.94 -16.38
C ARG A 56 -5.51 9.28 -16.84
N ASN A 57 -6.31 8.27 -17.15
CA ASN A 57 -7.72 8.41 -17.54
C ASN A 57 -8.65 7.67 -16.55
N GLY A 58 -8.41 7.90 -15.25
CA GLY A 58 -9.08 7.19 -14.17
C GLY A 58 -8.46 5.83 -13.83
N TYR A 59 -9.02 5.22 -12.79
CA TYR A 59 -9.00 3.78 -12.50
C TYR A 59 -10.44 3.29 -12.48
#